data_AF-A0A4Z1ETN3-F1
#
_entry.id   AF-A0A4Z1ETN3-F1
#
_cell.length_a   1.000
_cell.length_b   1.000
_cell.length_c   1.000
_cell.angle_alpha   90.00
_cell.angle_beta   90.00
_cell.angle_gamma   90.00
#
_symmetry.space_group_name_H-M   'P 1'
#
loop_
_entity.id
_entity.type
_entity.pdbx_description
1 polymer ?
#
loop_
_entity_poly.entity_id
_entity_poly.type
_entity_poly.pdbx_seq_one_letter_code
_entity_poly.pdbx_strand_id
1 'polypeptide(L)'
;MPSGNKKRKYTRARDPVNGRFCAAKPEPPDPTTATKPVSEEQYNVLLDKTYRDKQDYMEEMKREKSKFEQKEKKVEALEREIARLTESSRDIDRQRQELEDKYLKEFEQQKQETEEIKQEQERRVAHLQEVIREHGLEENRDIAWDGNFKEKLKREFRDRRSNCYTSVKVLIVRWASDDLGLSGSIDNLARVFEQSYRFNVAKFTIPDFDPANALSSQVQELIGDNSPNTLLIFAYLGHGGIQNTSHDTIWSGGAGGPRMPSDGIQTLLEESNSDVLLLYDTCHSANTAISLNPPAGSVTELIAACGFETTTPMGNNSFTSAIVRELSSAATQGAVSVSELYNRVLTRKRNSPNRKRNATPVRCTLASDGYRASIMLEPLMQSLATASHQSPELSDGVNAVYNIGIVKRGLKIGDTSVFLNWLLRAPSNVIDVQLHRIRIQKQTSSIGGYESSNDDYEP
;
A
#
# COMPACT_ATOMS: atom_id res chain seq x y z
N MET A 1 59.48 -23.66 63.03
CA MET A 1 60.83 -23.31 62.55
C MET A 1 60.69 -22.16 61.55
N PRO A 2 61.41 -21.04 61.77
CA PRO A 2 61.22 -19.72 61.12
C PRO A 2 62.14 -19.59 59.89
N SER A 3 62.06 -18.59 59.01
CA SER A 3 62.42 -17.17 59.21
C SER A 3 62.16 -16.45 57.87
N GLY A 4 61.49 -15.30 57.79
CA GLY A 4 61.86 -14.06 58.47
C GLY A 4 62.42 -13.08 57.43
N ASN A 5 61.52 -12.46 56.65
CA ASN A 5 61.85 -11.40 55.69
C ASN A 5 62.40 -10.17 56.43
N LYS A 6 63.73 -10.07 56.53
CA LYS A 6 64.43 -8.90 57.06
C LYS A 6 64.44 -7.79 56.01
N LYS A 7 63.56 -6.80 56.19
CA LYS A 7 63.63 -5.48 55.54
C LYS A 7 65.03 -4.88 55.78
N ARG A 8 65.83 -4.69 54.73
CA ARG A 8 67.06 -3.88 54.78
C ARG A 8 66.69 -2.41 54.89
N LYS A 9 66.68 -1.88 56.12
CA LYS A 9 66.75 -0.44 56.39
C LYS A 9 68.20 0.01 56.14
N TYR A 10 68.44 0.76 55.07
CA TYR A 10 69.63 1.60 54.96
C TYR A 10 69.31 2.97 55.54
N THR A 11 69.66 3.18 56.80
CA THR A 11 69.76 4.51 57.40
C THR A 11 70.99 5.21 56.82
N ARG A 12 70.80 6.03 55.78
CA ARG A 12 71.76 7.08 55.44
C ARG A 12 71.45 8.28 56.34
N ALA A 13 72.40 8.67 57.19
CA ALA A 13 72.30 9.90 57.96
C ALA A 13 72.31 11.11 57.00
N ARG A 14 71.33 11.99 57.16
CA ARG A 14 71.27 13.30 56.49
C ARG A 14 72.07 14.30 57.31
N ASP A 15 72.85 15.15 56.64
CA ASP A 15 73.33 16.39 57.23
C ASP A 15 72.12 17.32 57.49
N PRO A 16 71.87 17.75 58.74
CA PRO A 16 70.68 18.50 59.12
C PRO A 16 70.64 19.94 58.58
N VAL A 17 71.69 20.45 57.93
CA VAL A 17 71.67 21.82 57.39
C VAL A 17 71.44 21.83 55.87
N ASN A 18 71.92 20.84 55.10
CA ASN A 18 71.94 20.91 53.62
C ASN A 18 71.38 19.69 52.87
N GLY A 19 70.95 18.62 53.54
CA GLY A 19 70.09 17.56 52.97
C GLY A 19 70.65 16.67 51.84
N ARG A 20 71.91 16.83 51.40
CA ARG A 20 72.55 15.99 50.36
C ARG A 20 73.31 14.79 50.93
N PHE A 21 73.38 13.69 50.16
CA PHE A 21 74.16 12.51 50.50
C PHE A 21 75.63 12.67 50.06
N CYS A 22 76.58 12.56 50.99
CA CYS A 22 78.02 12.57 50.67
C CYS A 22 78.50 11.18 50.21
N ALA A 23 79.27 11.14 49.11
CA ALA A 23 80.02 9.96 48.70
C ALA A 23 81.31 9.84 49.53
N ALA A 24 81.68 8.61 49.92
CA ALA A 24 82.91 8.33 50.64
C ALA A 24 84.14 8.68 49.77
N LYS A 25 85.11 9.39 50.35
CA LYS A 25 86.43 9.65 49.74
C LYS A 25 87.24 8.34 49.65
N PRO A 26 87.95 8.06 48.56
CA PRO A 26 88.94 6.99 48.53
C PRO A 26 90.19 7.41 49.31
N GLU A 27 90.71 6.50 50.14
CA GLU A 27 92.03 6.62 50.77
C GLU A 27 93.16 6.57 49.71
N PRO A 28 94.27 7.29 49.92
CA PRO A 28 95.43 7.20 49.04
C PRO A 28 96.19 5.88 49.26
N PRO A 29 96.71 5.23 48.21
CA PRO A 29 97.52 4.03 48.39
C PRO A 29 98.93 4.37 48.89
N ASP A 30 99.41 3.47 49.74
CA ASP A 30 100.73 3.38 50.38
C ASP A 30 101.88 3.23 49.36
N PRO A 31 102.95 4.04 49.40
CA PRO A 31 103.99 4.04 48.38
C PRO A 31 105.14 3.11 48.75
N THR A 32 104.94 1.78 48.72
CA THR A 32 106.08 0.85 48.77
C THR A 32 105.79 -0.45 48.04
N THR A 33 105.84 -0.47 46.71
CA THR A 33 106.24 -1.69 45.98
C THR A 33 106.84 -1.39 44.60
N ALA A 34 108.13 -1.69 44.50
CA ALA A 34 109.04 -1.76 43.35
C ALA A 34 108.43 -1.86 41.94
N THR A 35 108.73 -0.86 41.10
CA THR A 35 108.69 -0.91 39.63
C THR A 35 109.82 -1.81 39.10
N LYS A 36 109.47 -2.95 38.50
CA LYS A 36 110.34 -3.60 37.51
C LYS A 36 110.20 -2.85 36.18
N PRO A 37 111.29 -2.55 35.45
CA PRO A 37 111.18 -1.92 34.14
C PRO A 37 110.51 -2.89 33.16
N VAL A 38 109.38 -2.48 32.60
CA VAL A 38 108.70 -3.17 31.49
C VAL A 38 109.65 -3.10 30.29
N SER A 39 109.97 -4.24 29.68
CA SER A 39 110.83 -4.27 28.48
C SER A 39 110.15 -3.56 27.30
N GLU A 40 110.94 -2.95 26.41
CA GLU A 40 110.47 -2.18 25.24
C GLU A 40 109.48 -2.98 24.36
N GLU A 41 109.67 -4.30 24.26
CA GLU A 41 108.77 -5.22 23.57
C GLU A 41 107.40 -5.35 24.25
N GLN A 42 107.36 -5.39 25.59
CA GLN A 42 106.09 -5.42 26.34
C GLN A 42 105.36 -4.08 26.27
N TYR A 43 106.08 -2.96 26.20
CA TYR A 43 105.49 -1.63 26.00
C TYR A 43 104.87 -1.50 24.62
N ASN A 44 105.56 -1.95 23.57
CA ASN A 44 105.07 -1.91 22.19
C ASN A 44 103.84 -2.81 21.98
N VAL A 45 103.80 -4.00 22.61
CA VAL A 45 102.62 -4.89 22.58
C VAL A 45 101.42 -4.26 23.29
N LEU A 46 101.62 -3.59 24.44
CA LEU A 46 100.57 -2.87 25.13
C LEU A 46 100.08 -1.67 24.30
N LEU A 47 100.98 -0.92 23.68
CA LEU A 47 100.64 0.22 22.83
C LEU A 47 99.81 -0.22 21.62
N ASP A 48 100.24 -1.27 20.91
CA ASP A 48 99.55 -1.81 19.73
C ASP A 48 98.17 -2.40 20.09
N LYS A 49 98.05 -3.05 21.26
CA LYS A 49 96.76 -3.48 21.81
C LYS A 49 95.86 -2.30 22.13
N THR A 50 96.38 -1.24 22.73
CA THR A 50 95.62 -0.02 23.05
C THR A 50 95.16 0.70 21.77
N TYR A 51 95.97 0.69 20.72
CA TYR A 51 95.60 1.24 19.41
C TYR A 51 94.49 0.43 18.73
N ARG A 52 94.58 -0.91 18.75
CA ARG A 52 93.51 -1.79 18.25
C ARG A 52 92.20 -1.62 19.03
N ASP A 53 92.26 -1.65 20.35
CA ASP A 53 91.07 -1.48 21.21
C ASP A 53 90.40 -0.11 20.97
N LYS A 54 91.19 0.95 20.75
CA LYS A 54 90.69 2.30 20.43
C LYS A 54 90.06 2.36 19.04
N GLN A 55 90.62 1.63 18.07
CA GLN A 55 90.08 1.56 16.72
C GLN A 55 88.77 0.77 16.69
N ASP A 56 88.70 -0.36 17.38
CA ASP A 56 87.49 -1.17 17.56
C ASP A 56 86.38 -0.35 18.26
N TYR A 57 86.73 0.39 19.32
CA TYR A 57 85.80 1.29 19.99
C TYR A 57 85.27 2.41 19.07
N MET A 58 86.13 2.96 18.21
CA MET A 58 85.73 3.98 17.23
C MET A 58 84.83 3.40 16.13
N GLU A 59 85.04 2.16 15.71
CA GLU A 59 84.14 1.47 14.77
C GLU A 59 82.79 1.14 15.41
N GLU A 60 82.78 0.71 16.67
CA GLU A 60 81.55 0.47 17.42
C GLU A 60 80.72 1.74 17.60
N MET A 61 81.36 2.86 17.94
CA MET A 61 80.73 4.18 17.99
C MET A 61 80.16 4.62 16.64
N LYS A 62 80.83 4.33 15.52
CA LYS A 62 80.31 4.62 14.18
C LYS A 62 79.08 3.75 13.86
N ARG A 63 79.08 2.48 14.25
CA ARG A 63 77.93 1.58 14.08
C ARG A 63 76.74 2.04 14.91
N GLU A 64 76.95 2.40 16.18
CA GLU A 64 75.91 2.94 17.05
C GLU A 64 75.35 4.26 16.51
N LYS A 65 76.21 5.17 16.04
CA LYS A 65 75.77 6.41 15.38
C LYS A 65 74.89 6.14 14.16
N SER A 66 75.28 5.19 13.30
CA SER A 66 74.49 4.80 12.12
C SER A 66 73.14 4.19 12.51
N LYS A 67 73.09 3.35 13.56
CA LYS A 67 71.82 2.82 14.10
C LYS A 67 70.92 3.94 14.64
N PHE A 68 71.50 4.95 15.28
CA PHE A 68 70.75 6.09 15.82
C PHE A 68 70.15 6.94 14.70
N GLU A 69 70.94 7.30 13.68
CA GLU A 69 70.45 8.01 12.49
C GLU A 69 69.34 7.22 11.76
N GLN A 70 69.44 5.89 11.72
CA GLN A 70 68.40 5.05 11.13
C GLN A 70 67.11 5.02 11.97
N LYS A 71 67.23 5.05 13.32
CA LYS A 71 66.07 5.17 14.23
C LYS A 71 65.42 6.54 14.13
N GLU A 72 66.20 7.61 14.04
CA GLU A 72 65.72 8.98 13.88
C GLU A 72 64.88 9.12 12.60
N LYS A 73 65.36 8.60 11.46
CA LYS A 73 64.57 8.53 10.22
C LYS A 73 63.27 7.75 10.36
N LYS A 74 63.25 6.68 11.17
CA LYS A 74 62.02 5.91 11.45
C LYS A 74 61.04 6.70 12.32
N VAL A 75 61.53 7.45 13.31
CA VAL A 75 60.70 8.31 14.15
C VAL A 75 60.04 9.39 13.30
N GLU A 76 60.80 10.09 12.44
CA GLU A 76 60.23 11.09 11.54
C GLU A 76 59.16 10.48 10.59
N ALA A 77 59.38 9.26 10.10
CA ALA A 77 58.40 8.58 9.26
C ALA A 77 57.09 8.26 10.04
N LEU A 78 57.21 7.83 11.29
CA LEU A 78 56.06 7.59 12.16
C LEU A 78 55.32 8.88 12.52
N GLU A 79 56.04 9.98 12.77
CA GLU A 79 55.43 11.29 13.03
C GLU A 79 54.59 11.78 11.85
N ARG A 80 55.10 11.62 10.62
CA ARG A 80 54.33 11.93 9.40
C ARG A 80 53.06 11.08 9.28
N GLU A 81 53.14 9.79 9.61
CA GLU A 81 51.97 8.90 9.55
C GLU A 81 50.94 9.21 10.65
N ILE A 82 51.39 9.56 11.86
CA ILE A 82 50.50 10.02 12.95
C ILE A 82 49.77 11.30 12.52
N ALA A 83 50.46 12.25 11.89
CA ALA A 83 49.83 13.47 11.38
C ALA A 83 48.76 13.16 10.32
N ARG A 84 49.06 12.25 9.38
CA ARG A 84 48.13 11.81 8.34
C ARG A 84 46.88 11.13 8.93
N LEU A 85 47.07 10.21 9.88
CA LEU A 85 45.96 9.52 10.55
C LEU A 85 45.12 10.47 11.40
N THR A 86 45.74 11.46 12.04
CA THR A 86 45.03 12.48 12.82
C THR A 86 44.11 13.31 11.92
N GLU A 87 44.58 13.73 10.75
CA GLU A 87 43.75 14.47 9.80
C GLU A 87 42.61 13.60 9.25
N SER A 88 42.90 12.35 8.90
CA SER A 88 41.86 11.40 8.47
C SER A 88 40.80 11.17 9.55
N SER A 89 41.17 11.15 10.83
CA SER A 89 40.21 11.02 11.94
C SER A 89 39.29 12.23 12.01
N ARG A 90 39.82 13.45 11.82
CA ARG A 90 39.02 14.68 11.82
C ARG A 90 38.03 14.72 10.66
N ASP A 91 38.43 14.27 9.47
CA ASP A 91 37.54 14.18 8.32
C ASP A 91 36.41 13.18 8.57
N ILE A 92 36.71 12.03 9.19
CA ILE A 92 35.69 11.05 9.59
C ILE A 92 34.73 11.65 10.63
N ASP A 93 35.24 12.36 11.63
CA ASP A 93 34.41 13.03 12.63
C ASP A 93 33.49 14.08 11.99
N ARG A 94 33.99 14.86 11.01
CA ARG A 94 33.18 15.80 10.24
C ARG A 94 32.07 15.09 9.46
N GLN A 95 32.39 14.01 8.74
CA GLN A 95 31.40 13.25 7.98
C GLN A 95 30.34 12.62 8.88
N ARG A 96 30.74 12.12 10.05
CA ARG A 96 29.81 11.58 11.04
C ARG A 96 28.83 12.65 11.50
N GLN A 97 29.32 13.85 11.80
CA GLN A 97 28.49 14.95 12.26
C GLN A 97 27.53 15.46 11.17
N GLU A 98 27.99 15.55 9.92
CA GLU A 98 27.12 15.85 8.77
C GLU A 98 26.00 14.81 8.60
N LEU A 99 26.31 13.52 8.81
CA LEU A 99 25.30 12.45 8.77
C LEU A 99 24.29 12.58 9.92
N GLU A 100 24.74 12.87 11.13
CA GLU A 100 23.88 13.05 12.31
C GLU A 100 22.93 14.24 12.12
N ASP A 101 23.44 15.37 11.62
CA ASP A 101 22.63 16.56 11.32
C ASP A 101 21.60 16.26 10.21
N LYS A 102 21.97 15.48 9.19
CA LYS A 102 21.06 15.05 8.13
C LYS A 102 19.93 14.17 8.69
N TYR A 103 20.27 13.17 9.50
CA TYR A 103 19.28 12.28 10.13
C TYR A 103 18.35 13.04 11.08
N LEU A 104 18.89 13.99 11.84
CA LEU A 104 18.08 14.82 12.74
C LEU A 104 17.07 15.66 11.95
N LYS A 105 17.50 16.27 10.85
CA LYS A 105 16.64 17.06 9.98
C LYS A 105 15.54 16.22 9.32
N GLU A 106 15.87 15.03 8.82
CA GLU A 106 14.88 14.09 8.26
C GLU A 106 13.87 13.64 9.32
N PHE A 107 14.33 13.37 10.55
CA PHE A 107 13.45 13.01 11.67
C PHE A 107 12.51 14.15 12.08
N GLU A 108 13.02 15.38 12.17
CA GLU A 108 12.18 16.56 12.45
C GLU A 108 11.15 16.80 11.35
N GLN A 109 11.53 16.63 10.09
CA GLN A 109 10.60 16.73 8.96
C GLN A 109 9.49 15.68 9.04
N GLN A 110 9.82 14.40 9.27
CA GLN A 110 8.82 13.34 9.43
C GLN A 110 7.89 13.61 10.62
N LYS A 111 8.42 14.13 11.72
CA LYS A 111 7.62 14.51 12.89
C LYS A 111 6.64 15.63 12.55
N GLN A 112 7.08 16.64 11.80
CA GLN A 112 6.23 17.74 11.37
C GLN A 112 5.14 17.26 10.40
N GLU A 113 5.49 16.46 9.39
CA GLU A 113 4.52 15.85 8.45
C GLU A 113 3.49 15.00 9.20
N THR A 114 3.91 14.22 10.19
CA THR A 114 3.01 13.41 11.02
C THR A 114 2.05 14.28 11.84
N GLU A 115 2.54 15.39 12.39
CA GLU A 115 1.70 16.32 13.16
C GLU A 115 0.71 17.07 12.25
N GLU A 116 1.11 17.45 11.05
CA GLU A 116 0.20 18.05 10.04
C GLU A 116 -0.90 17.08 9.63
N ILE A 117 -0.56 15.81 9.37
CA ILE A 117 -1.55 14.75 9.08
C ILE A 117 -2.52 14.59 10.24
N LYS A 118 -2.01 14.59 11.48
CA LYS A 118 -2.84 14.45 12.68
C LYS A 118 -3.78 15.65 12.86
N GLN A 119 -3.31 16.87 12.68
CA GLN A 119 -4.13 18.08 12.79
C GLN A 119 -5.22 18.13 11.71
N GLU A 120 -4.89 17.75 10.48
CA GLU A 120 -5.86 17.64 9.39
C GLU A 120 -6.90 16.55 9.69
N GLN A 121 -6.49 15.42 10.26
CA GLN A 121 -7.40 14.37 10.71
C GLN A 121 -8.34 14.88 11.82
N GLU A 122 -7.83 15.62 12.80
CA GLU A 122 -8.64 16.24 13.86
C GLU A 122 -9.65 17.25 13.29
N ARG A 123 -9.25 18.11 12.35
CA ARG A 123 -10.18 19.03 11.64
C ARG A 123 -11.28 18.28 10.91
N ARG A 124 -10.95 17.22 10.17
CA ARG A 124 -11.94 16.41 9.44
C ARG A 124 -12.91 15.69 10.37
N VAL A 125 -12.43 15.18 11.50
CA VAL A 125 -13.29 14.58 12.54
C VAL A 125 -14.23 15.61 13.13
N ALA A 126 -13.76 16.83 13.43
CA ALA A 126 -14.61 17.92 13.92
C ALA A 126 -15.67 18.31 12.88
N HIS A 127 -15.31 18.38 11.59
CA HIS A 127 -16.27 18.64 10.52
C HIS A 127 -17.33 17.53 10.40
N LEU A 128 -16.92 16.26 10.47
CA LEU A 128 -17.86 15.12 10.48
C LEU A 128 -18.80 15.15 11.68
N GLN A 129 -18.31 15.55 12.87
CA GLN A 129 -19.16 15.73 14.05
C GLN A 129 -20.25 16.78 13.79
N GLU A 130 -19.90 17.88 13.13
CA GLU A 130 -20.85 18.93 12.77
C GLU A 130 -21.90 18.43 11.77
N VAL A 131 -21.48 17.71 10.72
CA VAL A 131 -22.42 17.09 9.75
C VAL A 131 -23.38 16.11 10.44
N ILE A 132 -22.86 15.28 11.36
CA ILE A 132 -23.69 14.34 12.14
C ILE A 132 -24.74 15.09 12.98
N ARG A 133 -24.34 16.22 13.60
CA ARG A 133 -25.22 17.09 14.40
C ARG A 133 -26.31 17.72 13.54
N GLU A 134 -25.95 18.32 12.41
CA GLU A 134 -26.90 18.94 11.46
C GLU A 134 -27.96 17.94 10.99
N HIS A 135 -27.60 16.67 10.84
CA HIS A 135 -28.50 15.62 10.35
C HIS A 135 -29.16 14.80 11.46
N GLY A 136 -28.98 15.16 12.74
CA GLY A 136 -29.62 14.50 13.89
C GLY A 136 -29.20 13.04 14.08
N LEU A 137 -27.98 12.66 13.69
CA LEU A 137 -27.51 11.27 13.68
C LEU A 137 -26.87 10.82 15.01
N GLU A 138 -27.12 11.56 16.10
CA GLU A 138 -26.47 11.39 17.40
C GLU A 138 -26.87 10.12 18.17
N GLU A 139 -27.96 9.44 17.75
CA GLU A 139 -28.52 8.24 18.39
C GLU A 139 -27.69 6.96 18.12
N ASN A 140 -26.66 7.03 17.27
CA ASN A 140 -25.86 5.89 16.81
C ASN A 140 -24.66 5.50 17.70
N ARG A 141 -24.77 5.64 19.02
CA ARG A 141 -23.61 5.49 19.94
C ARG A 141 -23.22 4.05 20.28
N ASP A 142 -24.12 3.11 19.98
CA ASP A 142 -24.04 1.73 20.45
C ASP A 142 -23.75 0.72 19.32
N ILE A 143 -23.13 1.17 18.22
CA ILE A 143 -22.51 0.25 17.26
C ILE A 143 -21.31 -0.42 17.94
N ALA A 144 -21.56 -1.59 18.53
CA ALA A 144 -20.54 -2.50 19.00
C ALA A 144 -20.11 -3.39 17.83
N TRP A 145 -18.87 -3.20 17.37
CA TRP A 145 -18.20 -4.17 16.51
C TRP A 145 -17.85 -5.40 17.34
N ASP A 146 -17.75 -6.56 16.70
CA ASP A 146 -17.23 -7.76 17.35
C ASP A 146 -15.84 -7.45 17.92
N GLY A 147 -15.54 -7.95 19.12
CA GLY A 147 -14.32 -7.58 19.87
C GLY A 147 -13.02 -7.81 19.10
N ASN A 148 -13.03 -8.73 18.13
CA ASN A 148 -11.89 -9.05 17.26
C ASN A 148 -12.00 -8.45 15.84
N PHE A 149 -13.05 -7.70 15.50
CA PHE A 149 -13.30 -7.23 14.14
C PHE A 149 -12.13 -6.40 13.59
N LYS A 150 -11.57 -5.49 14.40
CA LYS A 150 -10.45 -4.64 14.01
C LYS A 150 -9.19 -5.45 13.68
N GLU A 151 -8.92 -6.49 14.45
CA GLU A 151 -7.77 -7.38 14.22
C GLU A 151 -8.00 -8.27 13.00
N LYS A 152 -9.23 -8.78 12.85
CA LYS A 152 -9.66 -9.58 11.69
C LYS A 152 -9.54 -8.76 10.40
N LEU A 153 -10.05 -7.53 10.39
CA LEU A 153 -9.92 -6.59 9.27
C LEU A 153 -8.46 -6.33 8.94
N LYS A 154 -7.63 -5.96 9.92
CA LYS A 154 -6.20 -5.69 9.66
C LYS A 154 -5.47 -6.87 9.02
N ARG A 155 -5.74 -8.09 9.50
CA ARG A 155 -5.14 -9.31 8.97
C ARG A 155 -5.65 -9.61 7.56
N GLU A 156 -6.96 -9.74 7.40
CA GLU A 156 -7.57 -10.15 6.13
C GLU A 156 -7.44 -9.08 5.05
N PHE A 157 -7.40 -7.79 5.40
CA PHE A 157 -7.20 -6.71 4.44
C PHE A 157 -5.74 -6.65 3.95
N ARG A 158 -4.77 -7.03 4.79
CA ARG A 158 -3.37 -7.18 4.35
C ARG A 158 -3.24 -8.36 3.39
N ASP A 159 -3.92 -9.46 3.70
CA ASP A 159 -3.87 -10.70 2.92
C ASP A 159 -4.85 -10.67 1.73
N ARG A 160 -5.58 -9.57 1.53
CA ARG A 160 -6.57 -9.44 0.46
C ARG A 160 -5.87 -9.43 -0.89
N ARG A 161 -6.54 -10.02 -1.87
CA ARG A 161 -6.14 -9.87 -3.28
C ARG A 161 -6.30 -8.41 -3.69
N SER A 162 -5.37 -7.93 -4.51
CA SER A 162 -5.48 -6.59 -5.10
C SER A 162 -6.78 -6.44 -5.89
N ASN A 163 -7.15 -7.45 -6.70
CA ASN A 163 -8.40 -7.44 -7.44
C ASN A 163 -9.53 -8.21 -6.72
N CYS A 164 -10.75 -7.72 -6.85
CA CYS A 164 -11.95 -8.37 -6.26
C CYS A 164 -12.26 -9.73 -6.91
N TYR A 165 -11.87 -9.91 -8.17
CA TYR A 165 -12.10 -11.12 -8.96
C TYR A 165 -10.79 -11.72 -9.46
N THR A 166 -10.71 -13.05 -9.46
CA THR A 166 -9.58 -13.78 -10.07
C THR A 166 -9.75 -13.99 -11.56
N SER A 167 -10.99 -13.94 -12.04
CA SER A 167 -11.33 -14.10 -13.44
C SER A 167 -12.53 -13.22 -13.77
N VAL A 168 -12.52 -12.64 -14.95
CA VAL A 168 -13.68 -11.95 -15.51
C VAL A 168 -13.93 -12.53 -16.89
N LYS A 169 -15.14 -13.05 -17.09
CA LYS A 169 -15.56 -13.66 -18.37
C LYS A 169 -16.68 -12.82 -18.97
N VAL A 170 -16.56 -12.52 -20.26
CA VAL A 170 -17.51 -11.68 -20.99
C VAL A 170 -18.08 -12.48 -22.15
N LEU A 171 -19.41 -12.52 -22.28
CA LEU A 171 -20.10 -13.04 -23.45
C LEU A 171 -20.87 -11.92 -24.12
N ILE A 172 -20.49 -11.57 -25.34
CA ILE A 172 -21.18 -10.57 -26.16
C ILE A 172 -21.99 -11.30 -27.22
N VAL A 173 -23.29 -11.06 -27.24
CA VAL A 173 -24.24 -11.77 -28.08
C VAL A 173 -25.04 -10.87 -28.98
N ARG A 174 -25.27 -11.38 -30.20
CA ARG A 174 -26.18 -10.83 -31.20
C ARG A 174 -26.82 -11.96 -31.99
N TRP A 175 -27.88 -11.66 -32.74
CA TRP A 175 -28.49 -12.62 -33.66
C TRP A 175 -27.67 -12.82 -34.93
N ALA A 176 -27.79 -14.00 -35.54
CA ALA A 176 -27.27 -14.28 -36.88
C ALA A 176 -27.95 -13.42 -37.94
N SER A 177 -29.27 -13.28 -37.83
CA SER A 177 -30.10 -12.51 -38.75
C SER A 177 -30.16 -11.00 -38.45
N ASP A 178 -29.30 -10.46 -37.57
CA ASP A 178 -29.38 -9.05 -37.16
C ASP A 178 -29.32 -8.09 -38.36
N ASP A 179 -30.18 -7.08 -38.36
CA ASP A 179 -30.33 -6.06 -39.40
C ASP A 179 -29.87 -4.66 -38.95
N LEU A 180 -29.22 -4.57 -37.77
CA LEU A 180 -28.83 -3.30 -37.13
C LEU A 180 -27.36 -2.92 -37.40
N GLY A 181 -26.59 -3.78 -38.07
CA GLY A 181 -25.20 -3.49 -38.44
C GLY A 181 -24.27 -3.37 -37.24
N LEU A 182 -24.46 -4.22 -36.23
CA LEU A 182 -23.84 -4.08 -34.90
C LEU A 182 -22.36 -4.50 -34.82
N SER A 183 -21.80 -5.06 -35.89
CA SER A 183 -20.44 -5.64 -35.90
C SER A 183 -19.38 -4.69 -35.33
N GLY A 184 -19.35 -3.43 -35.79
CA GLY A 184 -18.39 -2.45 -35.29
C GLY A 184 -18.59 -2.09 -33.81
N SER A 185 -19.84 -2.09 -33.31
CA SER A 185 -20.14 -1.83 -31.89
C SER A 185 -19.68 -2.99 -31.01
N ILE A 186 -19.92 -4.23 -31.45
CA ILE A 186 -19.48 -5.46 -30.78
C ILE A 186 -17.96 -5.53 -30.72
N ASP A 187 -17.28 -5.24 -31.83
CA ASP A 187 -15.82 -5.26 -31.89
C ASP A 187 -15.20 -4.19 -30.98
N ASN A 188 -15.77 -2.99 -30.95
CA ASN A 188 -15.30 -1.94 -30.04
C ASN A 188 -15.51 -2.32 -28.56
N LEU A 189 -16.65 -2.92 -28.21
CA LEU A 189 -16.93 -3.37 -26.85
C LEU A 189 -15.98 -4.49 -26.42
N ALA A 190 -15.83 -5.51 -27.27
CA ALA A 190 -14.87 -6.59 -27.04
C ALA A 190 -13.45 -6.05 -26.85
N ARG A 191 -13.02 -5.15 -27.73
CA ARG A 191 -11.68 -4.55 -27.67
C ARG A 191 -11.43 -3.85 -26.34
N VAL A 192 -12.40 -3.10 -25.79
CA VAL A 192 -12.21 -2.42 -24.50
C VAL A 192 -12.08 -3.43 -23.36
N PHE A 193 -12.92 -4.47 -23.33
CA PHE A 193 -12.81 -5.51 -22.31
C PHE A 193 -11.50 -6.31 -22.41
N GLU A 194 -11.08 -6.68 -23.62
CA GLU A 194 -9.85 -7.45 -23.85
C GLU A 194 -8.59 -6.62 -23.61
N GLN A 195 -8.51 -5.42 -24.18
CA GLN A 195 -7.26 -4.64 -24.23
C GLN A 195 -7.09 -3.74 -23.02
N SER A 196 -8.16 -3.05 -22.60
CA SER A 196 -8.11 -2.11 -21.48
C SER A 196 -8.30 -2.79 -20.14
N TYR A 197 -9.19 -3.78 -20.07
CA TYR A 197 -9.52 -4.48 -18.81
C TYR A 197 -8.87 -5.86 -18.66
N ARG A 198 -8.35 -6.45 -19.75
CA ARG A 198 -7.72 -7.79 -19.75
C ARG A 198 -8.68 -8.91 -19.36
N PHE A 199 -9.96 -8.76 -19.68
CA PHE A 199 -10.98 -9.78 -19.43
C PHE A 199 -10.95 -10.86 -20.52
N ASN A 200 -11.47 -12.05 -20.20
CA ASN A 200 -11.68 -13.12 -21.17
C ASN A 200 -12.99 -12.84 -21.92
N VAL A 201 -12.94 -12.62 -23.23
CA VAL A 201 -14.10 -12.22 -24.03
C VAL A 201 -14.43 -13.26 -25.10
N ALA A 202 -15.68 -13.68 -25.13
CA ALA A 202 -16.26 -14.49 -26.18
C ALA A 202 -17.37 -13.70 -26.90
N LYS A 203 -17.47 -13.90 -28.21
CA LYS A 203 -18.58 -13.40 -29.03
C LYS A 203 -19.40 -14.59 -29.49
N PHE A 204 -20.71 -14.54 -29.31
CA PHE A 204 -21.60 -15.59 -29.78
C PHE A 204 -22.70 -15.01 -30.68
N THR A 205 -23.01 -15.76 -31.73
CA THR A 205 -24.05 -15.41 -32.69
C THR A 205 -25.21 -16.39 -32.49
N ILE A 206 -26.34 -15.87 -32.01
CA ILE A 206 -27.55 -16.66 -31.74
C ILE A 206 -28.09 -17.16 -33.09
N PRO A 207 -28.21 -18.48 -33.30
CA PRO A 207 -28.72 -19.04 -34.54
C PRO A 207 -30.24 -18.80 -34.66
N ASP A 208 -30.75 -18.77 -35.89
CA ASP A 208 -32.18 -18.59 -36.14
C ASP A 208 -33.00 -19.85 -35.82
N PHE A 209 -32.34 -21.01 -35.77
CA PHE A 209 -32.92 -22.30 -35.42
C PHE A 209 -32.44 -22.72 -34.03
N ASP A 210 -33.40 -23.14 -33.19
CA ASP A 210 -33.18 -23.51 -31.79
C ASP A 210 -32.37 -22.49 -30.95
N PRO A 211 -32.73 -21.19 -31.01
CA PRO A 211 -31.93 -20.11 -30.42
C PRO A 211 -31.77 -20.24 -28.91
N ALA A 212 -32.84 -20.67 -28.21
CA ALA A 212 -32.86 -20.77 -26.76
C ALA A 212 -31.86 -21.82 -26.25
N ASN A 213 -31.91 -23.05 -26.79
CA ASN A 213 -30.98 -24.11 -26.37
C ASN A 213 -29.53 -23.76 -26.71
N ALA A 214 -29.30 -23.19 -27.90
CA ALA A 214 -27.97 -22.79 -28.33
C ALA A 214 -27.37 -21.73 -27.39
N LEU A 215 -28.14 -20.69 -27.06
CA LEU A 215 -27.67 -19.64 -26.16
C LEU A 215 -27.55 -20.12 -24.71
N SER A 216 -28.50 -20.92 -24.20
CA SER A 216 -28.41 -21.49 -22.86
C SER A 216 -27.14 -22.33 -22.69
N SER A 217 -26.75 -23.10 -23.70
CA SER A 217 -25.51 -23.88 -23.68
C SER A 217 -24.27 -22.99 -23.56
N GLN A 218 -24.23 -21.87 -24.28
CA GLN A 218 -23.15 -20.90 -24.20
C GLN A 218 -23.11 -20.14 -22.87
N VAL A 219 -24.26 -19.86 -22.29
CA VAL A 219 -24.36 -19.23 -20.97
C VAL A 219 -23.89 -20.18 -19.88
N GLN A 220 -24.21 -21.48 -19.97
CA GLN A 220 -23.68 -22.49 -19.06
C GLN A 220 -22.15 -22.62 -19.18
N GLU A 221 -21.61 -22.56 -20.39
CA GLU A 221 -20.16 -22.53 -20.61
C GLU A 221 -19.50 -21.27 -20.00
N LEU A 222 -20.15 -20.11 -20.15
CA LEU A 222 -19.72 -18.86 -19.51
C LEU A 222 -19.65 -19.00 -17.99
N ILE A 223 -20.70 -19.54 -17.36
CA ILE A 223 -20.75 -19.80 -15.91
C ILE A 223 -19.63 -20.75 -15.50
N GLY A 224 -19.46 -21.86 -16.21
CA GLY A 224 -18.36 -22.82 -16.01
C GLY A 224 -18.34 -23.42 -14.60
N ASP A 225 -17.28 -23.15 -13.84
CA ASP A 225 -17.09 -23.67 -12.47
C ASP A 225 -17.98 -23.00 -11.41
N ASN A 226 -18.75 -21.98 -11.81
CA ASN A 226 -19.63 -21.22 -10.93
C ASN A 226 -18.91 -20.67 -9.68
N SER A 227 -17.68 -20.19 -9.86
CA SER A 227 -16.85 -19.69 -8.77
C SER A 227 -17.30 -18.32 -8.26
N PRO A 228 -17.45 -18.10 -6.95
CA PRO A 228 -17.81 -16.79 -6.37
C PRO A 228 -16.70 -15.73 -6.50
N ASN A 229 -15.52 -16.11 -7.01
CA ASN A 229 -14.39 -15.23 -7.29
C ASN A 229 -14.34 -14.80 -8.77
N THR A 230 -15.36 -15.13 -9.55
CA THR A 230 -15.48 -14.78 -10.97
C THR A 230 -16.54 -13.69 -11.13
N LEU A 231 -16.29 -12.73 -12.02
CA LEU A 231 -17.31 -11.82 -12.54
C LEU A 231 -17.73 -12.29 -13.93
N LEU A 232 -19.03 -12.47 -14.14
CA LEU A 232 -19.60 -12.73 -15.46
C LEU A 232 -20.17 -11.42 -16.01
N ILE A 233 -19.86 -11.11 -17.26
CA ILE A 233 -20.45 -9.99 -17.97
C ILE A 233 -21.18 -10.55 -19.19
N PHE A 234 -22.48 -10.36 -19.26
CA PHE A 234 -23.29 -10.79 -20.39
C PHE A 234 -23.85 -9.56 -21.10
N ALA A 235 -23.51 -9.40 -22.38
CA ALA A 235 -23.92 -8.25 -23.17
C ALA A 235 -24.78 -8.68 -24.36
N TYR A 236 -26.06 -8.32 -24.35
CA TYR A 236 -26.97 -8.53 -25.48
C TYR A 236 -27.15 -7.25 -26.28
N LEU A 237 -26.88 -7.31 -27.58
CA LEU A 237 -27.07 -6.22 -28.52
C LEU A 237 -27.98 -6.70 -29.65
N GLY A 238 -29.15 -6.07 -29.80
CA GLY A 238 -30.12 -6.50 -30.80
C GLY A 238 -31.50 -5.90 -30.60
N HIS A 239 -32.49 -6.55 -31.21
CA HIS A 239 -33.89 -6.18 -31.01
C HIS A 239 -34.48 -6.86 -29.79
N GLY A 240 -35.47 -6.19 -29.21
CA GLY A 240 -36.20 -6.69 -28.07
C GLY A 240 -37.55 -6.02 -27.96
N GLY A 241 -38.43 -6.71 -27.28
CA GLY A 241 -39.84 -6.35 -27.17
C GLY A 241 -40.48 -7.03 -25.99
N ILE A 242 -41.77 -6.78 -25.85
CA ILE A 242 -42.62 -7.47 -24.88
C ILE A 242 -43.62 -8.31 -25.66
N GLN A 243 -43.77 -9.57 -25.29
CA GLN A 243 -44.77 -10.44 -25.89
C GLN A 243 -46.16 -9.98 -25.46
N ASN A 244 -47.04 -9.68 -26.43
CA ASN A 244 -48.36 -9.08 -26.15
C ASN A 244 -49.28 -9.92 -25.25
N THR A 245 -49.10 -11.24 -25.20
CA THR A 245 -49.99 -12.17 -24.50
C THR A 245 -49.53 -12.51 -23.10
N SER A 246 -48.24 -12.77 -22.92
CA SER A 246 -47.65 -13.18 -21.63
C SER A 246 -46.97 -12.03 -20.89
N HIS A 247 -46.72 -10.91 -21.57
CA HIS A 247 -45.90 -9.79 -21.09
C HIS A 247 -44.43 -10.14 -20.81
N ASP A 248 -43.96 -11.28 -21.31
CA ASP A 248 -42.57 -11.71 -21.21
C ASP A 248 -41.65 -10.83 -22.05
N THR A 249 -40.40 -10.70 -21.60
CA THR A 249 -39.36 -10.04 -22.38
C THR A 249 -38.88 -10.96 -23.50
N ILE A 250 -38.80 -10.44 -24.72
CA ILE A 250 -38.35 -11.20 -25.89
C ILE A 250 -37.14 -10.56 -26.54
N TRP A 251 -36.22 -11.39 -27.00
CA TRP A 251 -35.14 -11.03 -27.91
C TRP A 251 -35.45 -11.53 -29.31
N SER A 252 -35.09 -10.76 -30.33
CA SER A 252 -35.40 -11.11 -31.72
C SER A 252 -34.31 -10.72 -32.69
N GLY A 253 -34.23 -11.48 -33.78
CA GLY A 253 -33.27 -11.26 -34.86
C GLY A 253 -33.62 -10.14 -35.84
N GLY A 254 -34.79 -9.50 -35.69
CA GLY A 254 -35.26 -8.47 -36.61
C GLY A 254 -36.79 -8.39 -36.67
N ALA A 255 -37.31 -7.44 -37.44
CA ALA A 255 -38.74 -7.30 -37.67
C ALA A 255 -39.30 -8.54 -38.38
N GLY A 256 -40.08 -9.36 -37.65
CA GLY A 256 -40.64 -10.62 -38.17
C GLY A 256 -39.65 -11.79 -38.21
N GLY A 257 -38.45 -11.61 -37.66
CA GLY A 257 -37.42 -12.64 -37.55
C GLY A 257 -37.65 -13.62 -36.38
N PRO A 258 -36.70 -14.55 -36.15
CA PRO A 258 -36.74 -15.49 -35.03
C PRO A 258 -36.78 -14.74 -33.69
N ARG A 259 -37.43 -15.34 -32.69
CA ARG A 259 -37.64 -14.75 -31.38
C ARG A 259 -37.44 -15.80 -30.30
N MET A 260 -37.00 -15.36 -29.12
CA MET A 260 -36.99 -16.19 -27.93
C MET A 260 -37.27 -15.35 -26.67
N PRO A 261 -37.86 -15.95 -25.63
CA PRO A 261 -37.93 -15.34 -24.31
C PRO A 261 -36.53 -15.10 -23.76
N SER A 262 -36.27 -13.93 -23.17
CA SER A 262 -34.98 -13.62 -22.52
C SER A 262 -34.91 -14.04 -21.06
N ASP A 263 -36.06 -14.21 -20.39
CA ASP A 263 -36.13 -14.44 -18.94
C ASP A 263 -35.36 -15.70 -18.52
N GLY A 264 -35.46 -16.79 -19.28
CA GLY A 264 -34.75 -18.04 -18.95
C GLY A 264 -33.22 -17.90 -18.96
N ILE A 265 -32.68 -17.08 -19.86
CA ILE A 265 -31.23 -16.79 -19.90
C ILE A 265 -30.82 -15.93 -18.71
N GLN A 266 -31.65 -14.94 -18.37
CA GLN A 266 -31.38 -14.09 -17.23
C GLN A 266 -31.43 -14.87 -15.92
N THR A 267 -32.44 -15.73 -15.73
CA THR A 267 -32.56 -16.57 -14.54
C THR A 267 -31.32 -17.44 -14.35
N LEU A 268 -30.81 -18.08 -15.41
CA LEU A 268 -29.56 -18.87 -15.33
C LEU A 268 -28.37 -18.05 -14.81
N LEU A 269 -28.29 -16.77 -15.19
CA LEU A 269 -27.23 -15.88 -14.75
C LEU A 269 -27.46 -15.39 -13.30
N GLU A 270 -28.70 -15.06 -12.92
CA GLU A 270 -29.05 -14.65 -11.56
C GLU A 270 -28.89 -15.76 -10.51
N GLU A 271 -29.02 -17.03 -10.92
CA GLU A 271 -28.79 -18.21 -10.08
C GLU A 271 -27.31 -18.57 -9.92
N SER A 272 -26.41 -17.84 -10.58
CA SER A 272 -24.96 -18.02 -10.46
C SER A 272 -24.44 -17.59 -9.08
N ASN A 273 -23.43 -18.30 -8.58
CA ASN A 273 -22.64 -17.89 -7.41
C ASN A 273 -21.63 -16.79 -7.77
N SER A 274 -21.35 -16.59 -9.06
CA SER A 274 -20.53 -15.48 -9.56
C SER A 274 -21.32 -14.18 -9.49
N ASP A 275 -20.64 -13.04 -9.31
CA ASP A 275 -21.31 -11.77 -9.57
C ASP A 275 -21.53 -11.61 -11.07
N VAL A 276 -22.62 -10.94 -11.44
CA VAL A 276 -23.04 -10.80 -12.84
C VAL A 276 -23.36 -9.34 -13.19
N LEU A 277 -22.77 -8.86 -14.28
CA LEU A 277 -23.16 -7.62 -14.93
C LEU A 277 -23.86 -7.91 -16.25
N LEU A 278 -25.12 -7.52 -16.36
CA LEU A 278 -25.91 -7.58 -17.57
C LEU A 278 -25.86 -6.23 -18.29
N LEU A 279 -25.54 -6.24 -19.59
CA LEU A 279 -25.53 -5.07 -20.45
C LEU A 279 -26.49 -5.29 -21.61
N TYR A 280 -27.66 -4.65 -21.59
CA TYR A 280 -28.68 -4.82 -22.62
C TYR A 280 -28.79 -3.58 -23.50
N ASP A 281 -28.29 -3.66 -24.74
CA ASP A 281 -28.52 -2.67 -25.79
C ASP A 281 -29.68 -3.12 -26.68
N THR A 282 -30.89 -3.04 -26.11
CA THR A 282 -32.13 -3.38 -26.81
C THR A 282 -33.31 -2.51 -26.33
N CYS A 283 -34.36 -2.42 -27.15
CA CYS A 283 -35.64 -1.84 -26.77
C CYS A 283 -36.34 -2.72 -25.72
N HIS A 284 -37.13 -2.10 -24.82
CA HIS A 284 -37.96 -2.78 -23.80
C HIS A 284 -37.22 -3.68 -22.79
N SER A 285 -35.95 -3.36 -22.50
CA SER A 285 -35.04 -4.17 -21.67
C SER A 285 -35.31 -4.18 -20.15
N ALA A 286 -36.20 -3.33 -19.64
CA ALA A 286 -36.29 -3.01 -18.22
C ALA A 286 -37.42 -3.72 -17.46
N ASN A 287 -38.19 -4.60 -18.11
CA ASN A 287 -39.30 -5.33 -17.48
C ASN A 287 -38.85 -6.56 -16.66
N THR A 288 -37.56 -6.65 -16.38
CA THR A 288 -36.93 -7.76 -15.69
C THR A 288 -37.21 -7.67 -14.19
N ALA A 289 -38.10 -8.55 -13.70
CA ALA A 289 -38.47 -8.65 -12.30
C ALA A 289 -37.22 -8.82 -11.41
N ILE A 290 -37.22 -8.14 -10.27
CA ILE A 290 -36.17 -8.28 -9.24
C ILE A 290 -36.36 -9.66 -8.59
N SER A 291 -35.34 -10.52 -8.66
CA SER A 291 -35.33 -11.78 -7.92
C SER A 291 -35.00 -11.47 -6.45
N LEU A 292 -36.01 -11.60 -5.59
CA LEU A 292 -35.91 -11.22 -4.18
C LEU A 292 -35.12 -12.22 -3.30
N ASN A 293 -34.63 -13.33 -3.85
CA ASN A 293 -33.89 -14.36 -3.09
C ASN A 293 -32.85 -15.10 -3.96
N PRO A 294 -31.73 -14.46 -4.37
CA PRO A 294 -30.64 -15.16 -5.03
C PRO A 294 -29.93 -16.15 -4.07
N PRO A 295 -29.24 -17.18 -4.61
CA PRO A 295 -28.43 -18.08 -3.78
C PRO A 295 -27.33 -17.31 -3.03
N ALA A 296 -26.91 -17.86 -1.89
CA ALA A 296 -26.28 -17.18 -0.76
C ALA A 296 -24.98 -16.38 -1.04
N GLY A 297 -25.07 -15.23 -1.71
CA GLY A 297 -24.06 -14.16 -1.66
C GLY A 297 -23.56 -13.56 -2.98
N SER A 298 -24.21 -13.74 -4.13
CA SER A 298 -23.84 -13.06 -5.39
C SER A 298 -24.67 -11.78 -5.65
N VAL A 299 -24.16 -10.91 -6.52
CA VAL A 299 -24.85 -9.69 -6.98
C VAL A 299 -25.05 -9.76 -8.49
N THR A 300 -26.27 -9.52 -8.95
CA THR A 300 -26.56 -9.28 -10.37
C THR A 300 -27.01 -7.84 -10.58
N GLU A 301 -26.25 -7.09 -11.40
CA GLU A 301 -26.57 -5.72 -11.79
C GLU A 301 -26.85 -5.64 -13.29
N LEU A 302 -27.87 -4.88 -13.67
CA LEU A 302 -28.24 -4.63 -15.06
C LEU A 302 -28.01 -3.16 -15.39
N ILE A 303 -27.37 -2.88 -16.53
CA ILE A 303 -27.50 -1.60 -17.23
C ILE A 303 -28.17 -1.87 -18.58
N ALA A 304 -29.33 -1.28 -18.78
CA ALA A 304 -30.08 -1.35 -20.04
C ALA A 304 -30.08 0.00 -20.76
N ALA A 305 -30.03 -0.03 -22.09
CA ALA A 305 -30.03 1.14 -22.96
C ALA A 305 -31.30 1.98 -22.87
N CYS A 306 -32.39 1.36 -22.43
CA CYS A 306 -33.72 1.93 -22.42
C CYS A 306 -34.56 1.35 -21.28
N GLY A 307 -35.34 2.21 -20.63
CA GLY A 307 -36.43 1.83 -19.73
C GLY A 307 -37.63 1.19 -20.44
N PHE A 308 -38.77 1.15 -19.76
CA PHE A 308 -40.02 0.70 -20.37
C PHE A 308 -40.38 1.57 -21.59
N GLU A 309 -40.78 0.91 -22.69
CA GLU A 309 -41.52 1.53 -23.81
C GLU A 309 -40.80 2.58 -24.68
N THR A 310 -39.47 2.54 -24.86
CA THR A 310 -38.80 3.45 -25.82
C THR A 310 -37.82 2.77 -26.78
N THR A 311 -37.57 3.41 -27.93
CA THR A 311 -36.67 2.92 -28.99
C THR A 311 -35.25 3.46 -28.79
N THR A 312 -34.25 2.60 -28.96
CA THR A 312 -32.83 2.97 -28.80
C THR A 312 -32.24 3.56 -30.10
N PRO A 313 -31.55 4.72 -30.05
CA PRO A 313 -30.87 5.27 -31.22
C PRO A 313 -29.64 4.44 -31.64
N MET A 314 -29.50 4.17 -32.93
CA MET A 314 -28.31 3.56 -33.54
C MET A 314 -27.20 4.58 -33.85
N GLY A 315 -25.96 4.10 -34.04
CA GLY A 315 -24.81 4.89 -34.52
C GLY A 315 -23.89 5.45 -33.43
N ASN A 316 -23.10 6.48 -33.75
CA ASN A 316 -22.00 7.01 -32.91
C ASN A 316 -22.40 7.54 -31.52
N ASN A 317 -23.71 7.67 -31.26
CA ASN A 317 -24.27 8.06 -29.97
C ASN A 317 -25.18 6.97 -29.39
N SER A 318 -25.02 5.70 -29.81
CA SER A 318 -25.72 4.54 -29.26
C SER A 318 -25.35 4.28 -27.80
N PHE A 319 -26.12 3.44 -27.11
CA PHE A 319 -25.82 3.08 -25.72
C PHE A 319 -24.49 2.36 -25.62
N THR A 320 -24.26 1.33 -26.45
CA THR A 320 -22.95 0.64 -26.53
C THR A 320 -21.81 1.62 -26.78
N SER A 321 -21.95 2.58 -27.71
CA SER A 321 -20.89 3.58 -27.96
C SER A 321 -20.57 4.43 -26.73
N ALA A 322 -21.58 4.77 -25.92
CA ALA A 322 -21.38 5.51 -24.67
C ALA A 322 -20.69 4.63 -23.62
N ILE A 323 -21.12 3.38 -23.44
CA ILE A 323 -20.50 2.41 -22.53
C ILE A 323 -19.03 2.19 -22.89
N VAL A 324 -18.72 1.95 -24.18
CA VAL A 324 -17.35 1.77 -24.68
C VAL A 324 -16.45 2.96 -24.31
N ARG A 325 -16.95 4.19 -24.50
CA ARG A 325 -16.20 5.41 -24.17
C ARG A 325 -15.97 5.56 -22.68
N GLU A 326 -17.00 5.34 -21.86
CA GLU A 326 -16.87 5.46 -20.41
C GLU A 326 -16.01 4.36 -19.80
N LEU A 327 -16.12 3.13 -20.28
CA LEU A 327 -15.22 2.03 -19.91
C LEU A 327 -13.77 2.34 -20.29
N SER A 328 -13.53 2.83 -21.51
CA SER A 328 -12.17 3.21 -21.94
C SER A 328 -11.56 4.29 -21.05
N SER A 329 -12.36 5.30 -20.72
CA SER A 329 -11.96 6.39 -19.82
C SER A 329 -11.68 5.87 -18.41
N ALA A 330 -12.61 5.08 -17.86
CA ALA A 330 -12.49 4.52 -16.52
C ALA A 330 -11.28 3.59 -16.36
N ALA A 331 -10.96 2.76 -17.36
CA ALA A 331 -9.80 1.88 -17.33
C ALA A 331 -8.47 2.62 -17.07
N THR A 332 -8.35 3.87 -17.54
CA THR A 332 -7.16 4.72 -17.28
C THR A 332 -7.13 5.33 -15.88
N GLN A 333 -8.28 5.40 -15.21
CA GLN A 333 -8.44 6.00 -13.88
C GLN A 333 -8.43 4.96 -12.76
N GLY A 334 -8.42 3.67 -13.10
CA GLY A 334 -8.43 2.54 -12.17
C GLY A 334 -9.78 1.85 -12.10
N ALA A 335 -10.28 1.62 -10.89
CA ALA A 335 -11.54 0.93 -10.67
C ALA A 335 -12.74 1.87 -10.82
N VAL A 336 -13.84 1.37 -11.38
CA VAL A 336 -15.13 2.08 -11.50
C VAL A 336 -16.25 1.16 -11.04
N SER A 337 -17.17 1.68 -10.23
CA SER A 337 -18.38 0.92 -9.89
C SER A 337 -19.35 0.91 -11.07
N VAL A 338 -20.18 -0.13 -11.22
CA VAL A 338 -21.24 -0.14 -12.25
C VAL A 338 -22.23 1.01 -12.01
N SER A 339 -22.50 1.41 -10.76
CA SER A 339 -23.24 2.63 -10.42
C SER A 339 -22.64 3.88 -11.04
N GLU A 340 -21.32 4.05 -10.88
CA GLU A 340 -20.61 5.20 -11.41
C GLU A 340 -20.54 5.16 -12.94
N LEU A 341 -20.26 4.00 -13.54
CA LEU A 341 -20.29 3.80 -14.99
C LEU A 341 -21.65 4.20 -15.56
N TYR A 342 -22.75 3.75 -14.94
CA TYR A 342 -24.10 4.14 -15.31
C TYR A 342 -24.29 5.66 -15.24
N ASN A 343 -23.89 6.30 -14.14
CA ASN A 343 -24.02 7.76 -13.98
C ASN A 343 -23.22 8.53 -15.04
N ARG A 344 -22.01 8.07 -15.38
CA ARG A 344 -21.21 8.64 -16.47
C ARG A 344 -21.91 8.51 -17.82
N VAL A 345 -22.46 7.33 -18.14
CA VAL A 345 -23.21 7.08 -19.38
C VAL A 345 -24.48 7.92 -19.44
N LEU A 346 -25.26 7.98 -18.36
CA LEU A 346 -26.46 8.80 -18.25
C LEU A 346 -26.13 10.28 -18.48
N THR A 347 -25.07 10.79 -17.84
CA THR A 347 -24.62 12.18 -17.98
C THR A 347 -24.23 12.49 -19.43
N ARG A 348 -23.46 11.61 -20.07
CA ARG A 348 -23.09 11.75 -21.49
C ARG A 348 -24.32 11.79 -22.39
N LYS A 349 -25.29 10.91 -22.16
CA LYS A 349 -26.53 10.83 -22.96
C LYS A 349 -27.42 12.07 -22.78
N ARG A 350 -27.51 12.59 -21.55
CA ARG A 350 -28.27 13.83 -21.23
C ARG A 350 -27.63 15.08 -21.83
N ASN A 351 -26.30 15.13 -21.89
CA ASN A 351 -25.53 16.26 -22.43
C ASN A 351 -25.33 16.18 -23.95
N SER A 352 -25.89 15.18 -24.63
CA SER A 352 -25.82 15.06 -26.09
C SER A 352 -26.78 16.05 -26.78
N PRO A 353 -26.38 16.68 -27.90
CA PRO A 353 -27.25 17.59 -28.66
C PRO A 353 -28.61 17.00 -29.04
N ASN A 354 -28.69 15.66 -29.17
CA ASN A 354 -29.90 14.92 -29.55
C ASN A 354 -30.75 14.44 -28.35
N ARG A 355 -30.65 15.10 -27.18
CA ARG A 355 -31.31 14.66 -25.92
C ARG A 355 -32.79 14.28 -26.03
N LYS A 356 -33.56 14.91 -26.93
CA LYS A 356 -35.01 14.68 -27.09
C LYS A 356 -35.37 13.32 -27.71
N ARG A 357 -34.43 12.64 -28.35
CA ARG A 357 -34.64 11.35 -29.05
C ARG A 357 -33.91 10.18 -28.39
N ASN A 358 -33.11 10.43 -27.36
CA ASN A 358 -32.33 9.38 -26.71
C ASN A 358 -33.17 8.71 -25.63
N ALA A 359 -33.33 7.39 -25.73
CA ALA A 359 -33.78 6.57 -24.61
C ALA A 359 -32.90 6.84 -23.38
N THR A 360 -33.53 6.93 -22.22
CA THR A 360 -32.82 7.06 -20.94
C THR A 360 -32.36 5.68 -20.51
N PRO A 361 -31.04 5.44 -20.36
CA PRO A 361 -30.56 4.18 -19.81
C PRO A 361 -31.13 3.96 -18.41
N VAL A 362 -31.28 2.70 -18.02
CA VAL A 362 -31.70 2.32 -16.67
C VAL A 362 -30.68 1.41 -16.04
N ARG A 363 -30.61 1.44 -14.71
CA ARG A 363 -29.80 0.54 -13.91
C ARG A 363 -30.67 -0.10 -12.84
N CYS A 364 -30.55 -1.42 -12.70
CA CYS A 364 -31.28 -2.21 -11.72
C CYS A 364 -30.31 -3.15 -10.99
N THR A 365 -30.55 -3.38 -9.71
CA THR A 365 -29.93 -4.48 -8.97
C THR A 365 -30.98 -5.60 -8.93
N LEU A 366 -30.75 -6.65 -9.71
CA LEU A 366 -31.71 -7.73 -9.94
C LEU A 366 -31.62 -8.81 -8.86
N ALA A 367 -30.41 -9.06 -8.38
CA ALA A 367 -30.10 -9.96 -7.28
C ALA A 367 -29.07 -9.28 -6.36
N SER A 368 -29.32 -9.31 -5.06
CA SER A 368 -28.36 -8.88 -4.05
C SER A 368 -28.66 -9.54 -2.72
N ASP A 369 -27.62 -9.85 -1.95
CA ASP A 369 -27.72 -10.29 -0.56
C ASP A 369 -28.16 -9.17 0.41
N GLY A 370 -28.45 -7.97 -0.10
CA GLY A 370 -28.91 -6.82 0.67
C GLY A 370 -27.79 -6.00 1.31
N TYR A 371 -26.53 -6.42 1.16
CA TYR A 371 -25.40 -5.81 1.87
C TYR A 371 -24.19 -5.43 1.00
N ARG A 372 -24.15 -5.85 -0.27
CA ARG A 372 -23.03 -5.54 -1.17
C ARG A 372 -23.16 -4.20 -1.90
N ALA A 373 -22.01 -3.53 -2.07
CA ALA A 373 -21.87 -2.38 -2.97
C ALA A 373 -21.99 -2.81 -4.43
N SER A 374 -22.22 -1.84 -5.32
CA SER A 374 -22.19 -2.05 -6.77
C SER A 374 -20.92 -2.78 -7.20
N ILE A 375 -21.04 -3.65 -8.20
CA ILE A 375 -19.93 -4.39 -8.81
C ILE A 375 -18.82 -3.39 -9.20
N MET A 376 -17.60 -3.71 -8.82
CA MET A 376 -16.41 -2.94 -9.20
C MET A 376 -15.80 -3.54 -10.47
N LEU A 377 -15.58 -2.70 -11.47
CA LEU A 377 -14.86 -3.02 -12.68
C LEU A 377 -13.47 -2.40 -12.60
N GLU A 378 -12.43 -3.23 -12.65
CA GLU A 378 -11.05 -2.79 -12.66
C GLU A 378 -10.25 -3.68 -13.62
N PRO A 379 -9.20 -3.16 -14.29
CA PRO A 379 -8.34 -3.98 -15.11
C PRO A 379 -7.74 -5.14 -14.30
N LEU A 380 -7.74 -6.35 -14.85
CA LEU A 380 -7.03 -7.47 -14.25
C LEU A 380 -5.53 -7.20 -14.31
N MET A 381 -4.90 -7.08 -13.14
CA MET A 381 -3.45 -6.96 -13.02
C MET A 381 -2.81 -8.24 -13.58
N GLN A 382 -1.79 -8.11 -14.44
CA GLN A 382 -0.97 -9.25 -14.78
C GLN A 382 -0.36 -9.80 -13.49
N SER A 383 -0.44 -11.11 -13.29
CA SER A 383 0.40 -11.79 -12.31
C SER A 383 1.85 -11.54 -12.73
N LEU A 384 2.48 -10.53 -12.14
CA LEU A 384 3.92 -10.43 -12.14
C LEU A 384 4.40 -11.67 -11.39
N ALA A 385 5.03 -12.58 -12.13
CA ALA A 385 5.79 -13.66 -11.55
C ALA A 385 6.69 -13.07 -10.45
N THR A 386 6.36 -13.38 -9.20
CA THR A 386 7.20 -13.25 -8.01
C THR A 386 8.10 -12.01 -8.01
N ALA A 387 7.52 -10.82 -8.17
CA ALA A 387 8.23 -9.61 -7.79
C ALA A 387 8.28 -9.59 -6.26
N SER A 388 9.46 -9.91 -5.72
CA SER A 388 9.88 -9.58 -4.36
C SER A 388 9.28 -8.23 -3.94
N HIS A 389 8.70 -8.17 -2.74
CA HIS A 389 8.28 -6.94 -2.08
C HIS A 389 9.46 -5.98 -1.93
N GLN A 390 9.82 -5.29 -3.00
CA GLN A 390 10.43 -3.99 -2.93
C GLN A 390 9.27 -3.01 -2.99
N SER A 391 9.04 -2.36 -1.86
CA SER A 391 8.14 -1.22 -1.73
C SER A 391 8.34 -0.31 -2.94
N PRO A 392 7.29 0.01 -3.71
CA PRO A 392 7.45 0.97 -4.79
C PRO A 392 7.91 2.27 -4.16
N GLU A 393 9.03 2.79 -4.64
CA GLU A 393 9.39 4.18 -4.40
C GLU A 393 8.16 5.02 -4.68
N LEU A 394 7.80 5.80 -3.66
CA LEU A 394 6.63 6.63 -3.56
C LEU A 394 6.54 7.49 -4.84
N SER A 395 5.67 7.12 -5.77
CA SER A 395 5.19 8.06 -6.77
C SER A 395 4.60 9.24 -6.00
N ASP A 396 4.90 10.47 -6.42
CA ASP A 396 4.42 11.77 -5.92
C ASP A 396 2.87 11.94 -5.87
N GLY A 397 2.11 10.84 -5.94
CA GLY A 397 0.67 10.83 -5.76
C GLY A 397 0.33 11.07 -4.30
N VAL A 398 -0.29 12.21 -4.01
CA VAL A 398 -0.92 12.49 -2.72
C VAL A 398 -1.90 11.35 -2.40
N ASN A 399 -1.58 10.55 -1.38
CA ASN A 399 -2.49 9.53 -0.88
C ASN A 399 -3.76 10.21 -0.35
N ALA A 400 -4.90 9.99 -1.01
CA ALA A 400 -6.17 10.54 -0.59
C ALA A 400 -6.76 9.72 0.57
N VAL A 401 -6.92 10.35 1.74
CA VAL A 401 -7.56 9.73 2.90
C VAL A 401 -9.04 10.11 2.93
N TYR A 402 -9.92 9.11 2.80
CA TYR A 402 -11.37 9.27 2.90
C TYR A 402 -11.87 8.83 4.28
N ASN A 403 -12.60 9.70 4.97
CA ASN A 403 -13.26 9.37 6.22
C ASN A 403 -14.73 9.06 5.95
N ILE A 404 -15.15 7.82 6.21
CA ILE A 404 -16.52 7.36 5.96
C ILE A 404 -17.21 7.12 7.31
N GLY A 405 -18.30 7.85 7.57
CA GLY A 405 -19.17 7.61 8.71
C GLY A 405 -20.22 6.56 8.39
N ILE A 406 -20.29 5.48 9.17
CA ILE A 406 -21.34 4.46 9.05
C ILE A 406 -22.45 4.79 10.05
N VAL A 407 -23.66 4.96 9.53
CA VAL A 407 -24.84 5.36 10.31
C VAL A 407 -25.90 4.28 10.10
N LYS A 408 -26.31 3.59 11.17
CA LYS A 408 -27.38 2.59 11.11
C LYS A 408 -28.64 3.10 11.81
N ARG A 409 -29.81 2.90 11.21
CA ARG A 409 -31.08 3.13 11.92
C ARG A 409 -31.41 1.86 12.73
N GLY A 410 -31.06 1.82 14.03
CA GLY A 410 -31.42 0.71 14.96
C GLY A 410 -30.28 0.23 15.88
N LEU A 411 -30.67 -0.40 17.01
CA LEU A 411 -29.83 -0.62 18.21
C LEU A 411 -28.85 -1.81 18.18
N LYS A 412 -28.87 -2.69 17.17
CA LYS A 412 -27.94 -3.84 17.09
C LYS A 412 -27.36 -3.99 15.69
N ILE A 413 -26.04 -3.99 15.59
CA ILE A 413 -25.36 -4.53 14.41
C ILE A 413 -25.53 -6.06 14.47
N GLY A 414 -25.94 -6.64 13.34
CA GLY A 414 -26.03 -8.10 13.20
C GLY A 414 -24.63 -8.68 13.01
N ASP A 415 -24.51 -9.76 12.25
CA ASP A 415 -23.22 -10.35 11.87
C ASP A 415 -22.30 -9.29 11.23
N THR A 416 -21.17 -8.97 11.88
CA THR A 416 -20.19 -8.00 11.34
C THR A 416 -19.39 -8.56 10.17
N SER A 417 -19.42 -9.87 9.94
CA SER A 417 -18.74 -10.54 8.82
C SER A 417 -19.19 -9.97 7.48
N VAL A 418 -20.43 -9.50 7.40
CA VAL A 418 -20.98 -8.80 6.24
C VAL A 418 -20.18 -7.54 5.91
N PHE A 419 -19.91 -6.70 6.91
CA PHE A 419 -19.10 -5.48 6.73
C PHE A 419 -17.65 -5.79 6.39
N LEU A 420 -17.10 -6.86 6.98
CA LEU A 420 -15.75 -7.29 6.64
C LEU A 420 -15.66 -7.73 5.18
N ASN A 421 -16.58 -8.60 4.72
CA ASN A 421 -16.63 -9.03 3.33
C ASN A 421 -16.81 -7.86 2.36
N TRP A 422 -17.61 -6.86 2.75
CA TRP A 422 -17.76 -5.62 1.99
C TRP A 422 -16.45 -4.83 1.89
N LEU A 423 -15.74 -4.63 3.02
CA LEU A 423 -14.46 -3.92 3.05
C LEU A 423 -13.37 -4.65 2.26
N LEU A 424 -13.34 -5.99 2.31
CA LEU A 424 -12.35 -6.79 1.57
C LEU A 424 -12.52 -6.67 0.05
N ARG A 425 -13.70 -6.26 -0.42
CA ARG A 425 -14.01 -5.95 -1.83
C ARG A 425 -13.74 -4.49 -2.21
N ALA A 426 -13.03 -3.74 -1.37
CA ALA A 426 -12.53 -2.43 -1.78
C ALA A 426 -11.65 -2.57 -3.04
N PRO A 427 -11.60 -1.56 -3.92
CA PRO A 427 -10.78 -1.65 -5.12
C PRO A 427 -9.28 -1.81 -4.83
N SER A 428 -8.53 -2.24 -5.84
CA SER A 428 -7.08 -2.46 -5.77
C SER A 428 -6.27 -1.25 -5.32
N ASN A 429 -6.73 -0.02 -5.59
CA ASN A 429 -6.04 1.21 -5.21
C ASN A 429 -6.21 1.59 -3.73
N VAL A 430 -7.07 0.90 -2.97
CA VAL A 430 -7.22 1.16 -1.52
C VAL A 430 -6.12 0.43 -0.76
N ILE A 431 -5.14 1.16 -0.26
CA ILE A 431 -3.94 0.57 0.37
C ILE A 431 -4.16 0.13 1.83
N ASP A 432 -5.06 0.79 2.56
CA ASP A 432 -5.33 0.52 3.98
C ASP A 432 -6.76 0.92 4.36
N VAL A 433 -7.30 0.27 5.37
CA VAL A 433 -8.59 0.63 5.99
C VAL A 433 -8.42 0.66 7.50
N GLN A 434 -8.70 1.82 8.09
CA GLN A 434 -8.60 2.01 9.52
C GLN A 434 -9.97 2.29 10.14
N LEU A 435 -10.34 1.46 11.10
CA LEU A 435 -11.55 1.68 11.89
C LEU A 435 -11.24 2.59 13.09
N HIS A 436 -11.84 3.78 13.06
CA HIS A 436 -11.77 4.78 14.12
C HIS A 436 -13.14 4.93 14.78
N ARG A 437 -13.18 4.95 16.11
CA ARG A 437 -14.41 5.22 16.86
C ARG A 437 -14.54 6.72 17.10
N ILE A 438 -15.50 7.37 16.44
CA ILE A 438 -15.84 8.76 16.73
C ILE A 438 -16.71 8.77 17.99
N ARG A 439 -16.18 9.32 19.09
CA ARG A 439 -16.98 9.56 20.31
C ARG A 439 -17.81 10.81 20.07
N ILE A 440 -19.10 10.64 19.80
CA ILE A 440 -20.05 11.76 19.77
C ILE A 440 -20.35 12.15 21.22
N GLN A 441 -19.89 13.31 21.67
CA GLN A 441 -20.30 13.85 22.97
C GLN A 441 -21.71 14.41 22.83
N LYS A 442 -22.61 14.13 23.78
CA LYS A 442 -23.92 14.80 23.82
C LYS A 442 -23.68 16.12 24.51
N GLN A 443 -24.07 17.24 23.94
CA GLN A 443 -24.19 18.45 24.73
C GLN A 443 -25.36 18.20 25.68
N THR A 444 -25.08 17.98 26.96
CA THR A 444 -26.10 18.17 28.00
C THR A 444 -26.46 19.64 27.94
N SER A 445 -27.70 19.94 27.57
CA SER A 445 -28.25 21.29 27.68
C SER A 445 -27.99 21.79 29.10
N SER A 446 -27.07 22.73 29.22
CA SER A 446 -26.93 23.54 30.42
C SER A 446 -28.22 24.33 30.56
N ILE A 447 -29.19 23.78 31.29
CA ILE A 447 -30.32 24.57 31.80
C ILE A 447 -29.69 25.52 32.81
N GLY A 448 -29.37 26.72 32.33
CA GLY A 448 -29.00 27.86 33.15
C GLY A 448 -30.14 28.17 34.11
N GLY A 449 -29.77 28.38 35.37
CA GLY A 449 -30.71 28.59 36.46
C GLY A 449 -31.63 29.77 36.25
N TYR A 450 -32.86 29.58 36.69
CA TYR A 450 -33.63 30.59 37.38
C TYR A 450 -34.30 29.88 38.56
N GLU A 451 -33.63 29.95 39.72
CA GLU A 451 -34.35 29.91 40.99
C GLU A 451 -35.23 31.15 41.03
N SER A 452 -36.54 30.94 40.94
CA SER A 452 -37.56 31.89 41.34
C SER A 452 -38.39 31.19 42.40
N SER A 453 -38.07 31.51 43.64
CA SER A 453 -38.92 31.32 44.81
C SER A 453 -40.32 31.90 44.56
N ASN A 454 -41.38 31.13 44.83
CA ASN A 454 -42.41 31.45 45.83
C ASN A 454 -43.60 30.48 45.73
N ASP A 455 -43.80 29.78 46.86
CA ASP A 455 -45.04 29.69 47.63
C ASP A 455 -46.35 29.12 47.03
N ASP A 456 -46.78 28.06 47.73
CA ASP A 456 -48.10 27.88 48.37
C ASP A 456 -49.02 26.72 47.91
N TYR A 457 -49.24 25.83 48.90
CA TYR A 457 -50.46 25.11 49.32
C TYR A 457 -51.32 24.40 48.25
N GLU A 458 -51.33 23.06 48.19
CA GLU A 458 -52.21 22.09 48.92
C GLU A 458 -53.69 22.08 48.48
N PRO A 459 -54.44 20.96 48.67
CA PRO A 459 -54.07 19.67 49.28
C PRO A 459 -53.96 18.47 48.31
#